data_AF-A0A1B0ANH2-F1
#
_entry.id   AF-A0A1B0ANH2-F1
#
_cell.length_a   1.000
_cell.length_b   1.000
_cell.length_c   1.000
_cell.angle_alpha   90.00
_cell.angle_beta   90.00
_cell.angle_gamma   90.00
#
_symmetry.space_group_name_H-M   'P 1'
#
loop_
_entity.id
_entity.type
_entity.pdbx_description
1 polymer ?
#
loop_
_entity_poly.entity_id
_entity_poly.type
_entity_poly.pdbx_seq_one_letter_code
_entity_poly.pdbx_strand_id
1 'polypeptide(L)'
;MQLWPDFLKCENLPQPEKQELCMQIPQETINSKSETLSSPEQTLSADPLTTANHSPNRQLQIPQQVVNGPSSGHFYWPWLPSHVQKPVKLAAICPYNFTVNPLNADECVPQCNRDAFHTTQQKKTAESLILGLSAICFVLTLFSLVTFWAEPTRFGYPERPVLFLCLCYNLFSVCFLERIVFHNSSRAFALLEDPMNRAHSPACSLTPPCLASYITTSYLSLCAATWWLIFALCFYLSSHKKWSSEALEKKSGLFHVLAWVPPLAPPIAALLMEKVKPNELTGMCMAPGFVEIPAILLLLLGFFFTLRTAKSLHILQQQMLPTFGHQRFSEIRKRFLIFSLVFFTPTLIGIVATFFERYPTTVPVCSTYEDCGSPAVLMAWPTLIRLFFQLAGGTLTGMWVWSRKTCESYRSRLVPTPTSSMTNTTTKSIVSLPKKHIHTTGKSVMSAPLYSGINFHNVPVYTSYMQRV
;
A
#
# COMPACT_ATOMS: atom_id res chain seq x y z
N MET A 1 -39.22 -47.58 25.24
CA MET A 1 -38.66 -47.23 23.92
C MET A 1 -37.18 -47.54 23.97
N GLN A 2 -36.67 -48.45 23.14
CA GLN A 2 -35.24 -48.73 23.08
C GLN A 2 -34.55 -47.51 22.47
N LEU A 3 -33.77 -46.79 23.29
CA LEU A 3 -33.10 -45.56 22.89
C LEU A 3 -31.80 -45.81 22.10
N TRP A 4 -31.42 -47.06 21.82
CA TRP A 4 -30.11 -47.38 21.24
C TRP A 4 -30.09 -48.64 20.34
N PRO A 5 -29.39 -48.62 19.19
CA PRO A 5 -29.17 -49.80 18.35
C PRO A 5 -28.26 -50.86 19.00
N ASP A 6 -28.59 -52.14 18.85
CA ASP A 6 -27.90 -53.25 19.55
C ASP A 6 -26.41 -53.42 19.19
N PHE A 7 -25.99 -52.99 17.99
CA PHE A 7 -24.59 -53.10 17.55
C PHE A 7 -23.66 -52.07 18.22
N LEU A 8 -24.21 -51.10 18.94
CA LEU A 8 -23.46 -50.09 19.70
C LEU A 8 -23.48 -50.35 21.20
N LYS A 9 -23.81 -51.58 21.62
CA LYS A 9 -23.63 -52.02 23.02
C LYS A 9 -22.14 -52.18 23.32
N CYS A 10 -21.72 -51.68 24.48
CA CYS A 10 -20.34 -51.70 24.95
C CYS A 10 -19.72 -53.11 25.00
N GLU A 11 -20.55 -54.13 25.19
CA GLU A 11 -20.16 -55.55 25.21
C GLU A 11 -19.61 -56.05 23.87
N ASN A 12 -19.96 -55.38 22.76
CA ASN A 12 -19.59 -55.79 21.41
C ASN A 12 -18.34 -55.07 20.87
N LEU A 13 -17.74 -54.16 21.65
CA LEU A 13 -16.57 -53.37 21.23
C LEU A 13 -15.27 -53.95 21.81
N PRO A 14 -14.17 -54.03 21.04
CA PRO A 14 -12.89 -54.53 21.53
C PRO A 14 -12.30 -53.55 22.57
N GLN A 15 -11.96 -54.05 23.76
CA GLN A 15 -11.33 -53.28 24.83
C GLN A 15 -9.80 -53.29 24.70
N PRO A 16 -9.14 -52.17 24.36
CA PRO A 16 -7.72 -52.02 24.64
C PRO A 16 -7.54 -51.66 26.12
N GLU A 17 -6.59 -52.34 26.77
CA GLU A 17 -6.31 -52.39 28.22
C GLU A 17 -6.18 -51.07 29.00
N LYS A 18 -6.31 -49.89 28.36
CA LYS A 18 -6.09 -48.58 29.01
C LYS A 18 -7.02 -47.43 28.56
N GLN A 19 -8.08 -47.68 27.79
CA GLN A 19 -9.04 -46.62 27.42
C GLN A 19 -10.47 -47.13 27.48
N GLU A 20 -11.25 -46.66 28.45
CA GLU A 20 -12.69 -46.87 28.50
C GLU A 20 -13.36 -46.09 27.36
N LEU A 21 -13.77 -46.79 26.30
CA LEU A 21 -14.43 -46.23 25.11
C LEU A 21 -15.95 -46.09 25.27
N CYS A 22 -16.49 -46.44 26.44
CA CYS A 22 -17.91 -46.35 26.74
C CYS A 22 -18.19 -45.28 27.78
N MET A 23 -19.07 -44.32 27.43
CA MET A 23 -19.51 -43.28 28.36
C MET A 23 -20.68 -43.77 29.21
N GLN A 24 -20.52 -43.74 30.53
CA GLN A 24 -21.61 -43.90 31.50
C GLN A 24 -22.36 -42.57 31.67
N ILE A 25 -23.70 -42.60 31.71
CA ILE A 25 -24.51 -41.44 32.06
C ILE A 25 -24.45 -41.26 33.60
N PRO A 26 -24.15 -40.06 34.14
CA PRO A 26 -24.18 -39.82 35.58
C PRO A 26 -25.61 -39.97 36.13
N GLN A 27 -25.82 -40.87 37.08
CA GLN A 27 -27.07 -40.95 37.85
C GLN A 27 -27.06 -39.88 38.96
N GLU A 28 -28.13 -39.09 39.05
CA GLU A 28 -28.37 -38.20 40.19
C GLU A 28 -28.49 -39.03 41.49
N THR A 29 -27.57 -38.79 42.42
CA THR A 29 -27.54 -39.48 43.71
C THR A 29 -28.63 -38.91 44.63
N ILE A 30 -29.77 -39.61 44.70
CA ILE A 30 -30.67 -39.54 45.87
C ILE A 30 -29.91 -40.18 47.03
N ASN A 31 -29.26 -39.38 47.86
CA ASN A 31 -28.59 -39.86 49.06
C ASN A 31 -29.59 -39.92 50.21
N SER A 32 -30.21 -41.09 50.38
CA SER A 32 -30.76 -41.57 51.64
C SER A 32 -29.59 -41.92 52.57
N LYS A 33 -29.42 -41.16 53.66
CA LYS A 33 -28.73 -41.65 54.86
C LYS A 33 -29.62 -41.44 56.06
N SER A 34 -30.08 -42.56 56.61
CA SER A 34 -30.61 -42.67 57.96
C SER A 34 -29.48 -42.51 58.96
N GLU A 35 -29.63 -41.60 59.91
CA GLU A 35 -29.05 -41.71 61.25
C GLU A 35 -29.95 -40.99 62.25
N THR A 36 -29.98 -41.54 63.45
CA THR A 36 -31.10 -41.60 64.37
C THR A 36 -31.00 -40.52 65.46
N LEU A 37 -32.17 -40.10 65.97
CA LEU A 37 -32.43 -39.71 67.37
C LEU A 37 -31.99 -38.30 67.84
N SER A 38 -32.93 -37.34 67.84
CA SER A 38 -33.42 -36.64 69.06
C SER A 38 -34.37 -35.48 68.71
N SER A 39 -35.62 -35.56 69.18
CA SER A 39 -36.54 -34.43 69.43
C SER A 39 -36.53 -34.15 70.95
N PRO A 40 -36.94 -32.98 71.50
CA PRO A 40 -38.29 -32.41 71.37
C PRO A 40 -38.27 -30.88 71.03
N GLU A 41 -39.19 -30.36 70.22
CA GLU A 41 -40.55 -29.86 70.57
C GLU A 41 -40.55 -28.43 71.15
N GLN A 42 -41.16 -27.48 70.40
CA GLN A 42 -42.07 -26.41 70.85
C GLN A 42 -42.47 -25.53 69.63
N THR A 43 -43.69 -25.63 69.08
CA THR A 43 -44.89 -24.76 69.32
C THR A 43 -44.61 -23.26 69.19
N LEU A 44 -45.46 -22.36 68.68
CA LEU A 44 -46.79 -22.34 68.05
C LEU A 44 -47.07 -20.84 67.76
N SER A 45 -47.58 -20.52 66.57
CA SER A 45 -48.52 -19.42 66.25
C SER A 45 -48.19 -17.91 66.37
N ALA A 46 -48.61 -17.23 65.28
CA ALA A 46 -49.44 -16.01 65.20
C ALA A 46 -48.78 -14.61 65.09
N ASP A 47 -49.05 -14.01 63.91
CA ASP A 47 -49.12 -12.59 63.49
C ASP A 47 -49.88 -11.67 64.50
N PRO A 48 -49.98 -10.31 64.36
CA PRO A 48 -49.91 -9.52 63.11
C PRO A 48 -49.48 -8.01 63.15
N LEU A 49 -49.50 -7.37 61.96
CA LEU A 49 -49.62 -5.91 61.62
C LEU A 49 -48.39 -5.01 61.97
N THR A 50 -47.86 -4.12 61.11
CA THR A 50 -48.50 -3.14 60.20
C THR A 50 -47.51 -2.59 59.12
N THR A 51 -48.05 -2.34 57.91
CA THR A 51 -47.78 -1.25 56.91
C THR A 51 -46.35 -0.94 56.43
N ALA A 52 -46.04 -0.60 55.18
CA ALA A 52 -46.68 -0.57 53.87
C ALA A 52 -45.61 -0.04 52.90
N ASN A 53 -45.43 -0.64 51.70
CA ASN A 53 -45.45 0.06 50.40
C ASN A 53 -44.75 -0.69 49.25
N HIS A 54 -45.52 -0.78 48.15
CA HIS A 54 -45.17 -0.92 46.74
C HIS A 54 -44.74 -2.28 46.12
N SER A 55 -45.61 -2.73 45.21
CA SER A 55 -45.44 -3.74 44.13
C SER A 55 -45.74 -3.04 42.79
N PRO A 56 -45.76 -3.72 41.61
CA PRO A 56 -44.87 -4.75 41.03
C PRO A 56 -44.43 -4.38 39.58
N ASN A 57 -43.43 -5.06 38.98
CA ASN A 57 -43.61 -5.60 37.62
C ASN A 57 -42.49 -6.55 37.12
N ARG A 58 -42.91 -7.80 36.92
CA ARG A 58 -42.64 -8.74 35.81
C ARG A 58 -41.60 -8.32 34.75
N GLN A 59 -40.46 -9.01 34.70
CA GLN A 59 -39.64 -9.12 33.49
C GLN A 59 -39.54 -10.59 33.02
N LEU A 60 -39.70 -10.71 31.71
CA LEU A 60 -39.78 -11.91 30.89
C LEU A 60 -38.38 -12.56 30.78
N GLN A 61 -38.23 -13.81 31.23
CA GLN A 61 -37.03 -14.62 31.02
C GLN A 61 -37.04 -15.27 29.63
N ILE A 62 -35.94 -15.11 28.88
CA ILE A 62 -35.61 -15.85 27.65
C ILE A 62 -34.18 -16.42 27.87
N PRO A 63 -33.88 -17.69 27.48
CA PRO A 63 -32.86 -18.50 28.14
C PRO A 63 -31.43 -18.31 27.62
N GLN A 64 -30.44 -18.41 28.52
CA GLN A 64 -29.01 -18.51 28.20
C GLN A 64 -28.70 -19.87 27.55
N GLN A 65 -28.10 -19.86 26.36
CA GLN A 65 -27.50 -21.06 25.74
C GLN A 65 -26.02 -21.18 26.11
N VAL A 66 -25.68 -22.32 26.72
CA VAL A 66 -24.32 -22.81 26.93
C VAL A 66 -23.80 -23.36 25.60
N VAL A 67 -22.75 -22.75 25.05
CA VAL A 67 -22.05 -23.26 23.86
C VAL A 67 -20.88 -24.12 24.32
N ASN A 68 -21.02 -25.44 24.18
CA ASN A 68 -19.91 -26.38 24.29
C ASN A 68 -19.15 -26.41 22.95
N GLY A 69 -17.87 -26.05 22.96
CA GLY A 69 -16.97 -26.17 21.79
C GLY A 69 -16.38 -27.58 21.63
N PRO A 70 -15.91 -27.96 20.42
CA PRO A 70 -15.52 -29.33 20.10
C PRO A 70 -14.10 -29.67 20.59
N SER A 71 -13.92 -30.91 21.03
CA SER A 71 -12.65 -31.51 21.46
C SER A 71 -11.76 -31.86 20.27
N SER A 72 -10.67 -31.11 20.06
CA SER A 72 -9.58 -31.47 19.15
C SER A 72 -8.34 -31.92 19.93
N GLY A 73 -7.87 -33.14 19.66
CA GLY A 73 -6.81 -33.84 20.40
C GLY A 73 -5.45 -33.16 20.38
N HIS A 74 -4.82 -33.08 21.55
CA HIS A 74 -3.48 -32.55 21.76
C HIS A 74 -2.40 -33.62 21.48
N PHE A 75 -1.54 -33.36 20.49
CA PHE A 75 -0.22 -33.98 20.37
C PHE A 75 0.75 -33.29 21.34
N TYR A 76 1.28 -34.02 22.32
CA TYR A 76 2.28 -33.53 23.28
C TYR A 76 3.71 -33.85 22.80
N TRP A 77 4.58 -32.85 22.73
CA TRP A 77 6.04 -33.03 22.68
C TRP A 77 6.64 -32.77 24.08
N PRO A 78 7.59 -33.58 24.61
CA PRO A 78 7.92 -33.63 26.04
C PRO A 78 8.85 -32.50 26.58
N TRP A 79 9.04 -31.41 25.85
CA TRP A 79 9.98 -30.35 26.23
C TRP A 79 9.41 -28.96 25.92
N LEU A 80 8.46 -28.53 26.75
CA LEU A 80 8.09 -27.12 26.88
C LEU A 80 7.71 -26.84 28.35
N PRO A 81 8.21 -25.77 28.99
CA PRO A 81 7.89 -25.48 30.39
C PRO A 81 6.42 -25.09 30.59
N SER A 82 5.82 -25.63 31.64
CA SER A 82 4.43 -25.44 32.07
C SER A 82 4.18 -24.06 32.69
N HIS A 83 4.15 -23.00 31.88
CA HIS A 83 3.81 -21.66 32.35
C HIS A 83 2.97 -20.82 31.37
N VAL A 84 1.91 -21.36 30.77
CA VAL A 84 0.82 -20.50 30.25
C VAL A 84 -0.52 -21.24 30.27
N GLN A 85 -1.21 -21.26 31.40
CA GLN A 85 -2.68 -21.34 31.42
C GLN A 85 -3.17 -20.47 32.57
N LYS A 86 -3.42 -19.18 32.28
CA LYS A 86 -4.32 -18.40 33.15
C LYS A 86 -5.74 -18.91 32.91
N PRO A 87 -6.55 -19.15 33.95
CA PRO A 87 -7.94 -19.55 33.77
C PRO A 87 -8.67 -18.48 32.96
N VAL A 88 -9.34 -18.91 31.89
CA VAL A 88 -10.22 -18.07 31.07
C VAL A 88 -11.29 -17.48 32.00
N LYS A 89 -11.25 -16.15 32.21
CA LYS A 89 -12.37 -15.46 32.85
C LYS A 89 -13.59 -15.60 31.95
N LEU A 90 -14.62 -16.22 32.48
CA LEU A 90 -15.93 -16.36 31.85
C LEU A 90 -16.56 -14.97 31.68
N ALA A 91 -16.98 -14.66 30.45
CA ALA A 91 -17.72 -13.47 30.01
C ALA A 91 -16.97 -12.12 29.95
N ALA A 92 -15.95 -12.01 29.09
CA ALA A 92 -15.50 -10.70 28.60
C ALA A 92 -16.58 -10.10 27.65
N ILE A 93 -17.11 -8.93 28.00
CA ILE A 93 -18.13 -8.22 27.22
C ILE A 93 -17.42 -7.26 26.26
N CYS A 94 -17.79 -7.30 24.98
CA CYS A 94 -17.24 -6.41 23.96
C CYS A 94 -18.31 -5.48 23.36
N PRO A 95 -17.94 -4.28 22.88
CA PRO A 95 -18.86 -3.38 22.20
C PRO A 95 -19.48 -4.01 20.95
N TYR A 96 -20.60 -3.45 20.50
CA TYR A 96 -21.24 -3.89 19.26
C TYR A 96 -20.26 -3.80 18.06
N ASN A 97 -20.22 -4.85 17.22
CA ASN A 97 -19.24 -5.06 16.14
C ASN A 97 -17.80 -5.42 16.59
N PHE A 98 -17.57 -5.74 17.87
CA PHE A 98 -16.30 -6.24 18.37
C PHE A 98 -16.43 -7.65 18.96
N THR A 99 -15.32 -8.40 18.96
CA THR A 99 -15.21 -9.74 19.56
C THR A 99 -13.99 -9.80 20.45
N VAL A 100 -14.00 -10.67 21.46
CA VAL A 100 -12.85 -10.90 22.35
C VAL A 100 -11.64 -11.34 21.53
N ASN A 101 -10.47 -10.77 21.83
CA ASN A 101 -9.22 -11.16 21.20
C ASN A 101 -8.80 -12.56 21.69
N PRO A 102 -8.62 -13.56 20.81
CA PRO A 102 -8.24 -14.92 21.22
C PRO A 102 -6.84 -14.99 21.85
N LEU A 103 -5.98 -14.01 21.60
CA LEU A 103 -4.62 -13.92 22.18
C LEU A 103 -4.59 -13.17 23.51
N ASN A 104 -5.57 -12.31 23.77
CA ASN A 104 -5.62 -11.48 24.98
C ASN A 104 -7.08 -11.22 25.38
N ALA A 105 -7.57 -11.96 26.38
CA ALA A 105 -8.97 -11.92 26.79
C ALA A 105 -9.44 -10.57 27.38
N ASP A 106 -8.51 -9.65 27.69
CA ASP A 106 -8.80 -8.32 28.21
C ASP A 106 -8.99 -7.27 27.09
N GLU A 107 -8.85 -7.66 25.82
CA GLU A 107 -8.98 -6.79 24.65
C GLU A 107 -10.06 -7.28 23.68
N CYS A 108 -10.79 -6.33 23.10
CA CYS A 108 -11.75 -6.54 22.04
C CYS A 108 -11.17 -6.09 20.69
N VAL A 109 -11.38 -6.90 19.66
CA VAL A 109 -10.94 -6.66 18.27
C VAL A 109 -12.14 -6.48 17.35
N PRO A 110 -12.02 -5.67 16.28
CA PRO A 110 -13.13 -5.41 15.37
C PRO A 110 -13.53 -6.68 14.59
N GLN A 111 -14.83 -6.85 14.35
CA GLN A 111 -15.37 -7.91 13.50
C GLN A 111 -15.17 -7.59 12.01
N CYS A 112 -14.92 -8.62 11.20
CA CYS A 112 -14.78 -8.44 9.76
C CYS A 112 -16.12 -8.05 9.09
N ASN A 113 -16.05 -7.19 8.06
CA ASN A 113 -17.20 -6.69 7.28
C ASN A 113 -18.27 -5.94 8.10
N ARG A 114 -17.92 -5.45 9.29
CA ARG A 114 -18.76 -4.59 10.12
C ARG A 114 -18.14 -3.21 10.27
N ASP A 115 -18.96 -2.23 10.66
CA ASP A 115 -18.54 -0.86 10.92
C ASP A 115 -18.07 -0.76 12.38
N ALA A 116 -16.76 -0.87 12.60
CA ALA A 116 -16.16 -0.80 13.92
C ALA A 116 -15.68 0.64 14.20
N PHE A 117 -14.69 1.11 13.45
CA PHE A 117 -14.13 2.45 13.62
C PHE A 117 -14.55 3.42 12.51
N HIS A 118 -15.00 2.91 11.37
CA HIS A 118 -15.36 3.70 10.19
C HIS A 118 -16.78 3.41 9.72
N THR A 119 -17.48 4.45 9.24
CA THR A 119 -18.84 4.29 8.73
C THR A 119 -18.86 3.68 7.33
N THR A 120 -19.96 3.00 6.98
CA THR A 120 -20.20 2.48 5.62
C THR A 120 -20.00 3.56 4.54
N GLN A 121 -20.40 4.81 4.81
CA GLN A 121 -20.20 5.92 3.86
C GLN A 121 -18.71 6.24 3.65
N GLN A 122 -17.91 6.27 4.71
CA GLN A 122 -16.46 6.48 4.61
C GLN A 122 -15.78 5.36 3.82
N LYS A 123 -16.18 4.10 4.05
CA LYS A 123 -15.67 2.94 3.32
C LYS A 123 -16.01 3.01 1.83
N LYS A 124 -17.27 3.30 1.47
CA LYS A 124 -17.68 3.47 0.07
C LYS A 124 -16.92 4.59 -0.63
N THR A 125 -16.68 5.71 0.06
CA THR A 125 -15.85 6.81 -0.48
C THR A 125 -14.42 6.35 -0.71
N ALA A 126 -13.82 5.63 0.25
CA ALA A 126 -12.47 5.09 0.10
C ALA A 126 -12.36 4.09 -1.06
N GLU A 127 -13.30 3.14 -1.17
CA GLU A 127 -13.36 2.16 -2.24
C GLU A 127 -13.49 2.84 -3.62
N SER A 128 -14.40 3.82 -3.76
CA SER A 128 -14.60 4.56 -5.01
C SER A 128 -13.36 5.38 -5.40
N LEU A 129 -12.74 6.06 -4.43
CA LEU A 129 -11.51 6.83 -4.63
C LEU A 129 -10.36 5.93 -5.10
N ILE A 130 -10.13 4.81 -4.39
CA ILE A 130 -9.09 3.83 -4.72
C ILE A 130 -9.32 3.29 -6.13
N LEU A 131 -10.54 2.86 -6.46
CA LEU A 131 -10.88 2.30 -7.77
C LEU A 131 -10.62 3.32 -8.89
N GLY A 132 -11.12 4.55 -8.75
CA GLY A 132 -10.96 5.59 -9.77
C GLY A 132 -9.49 5.99 -9.98
N LEU A 133 -8.76 6.26 -8.89
CA LEU A 133 -7.37 6.70 -8.99
C LEU A 133 -6.42 5.59 -9.45
N SER A 134 -6.61 4.36 -8.98
CA SER A 134 -5.79 3.22 -9.42
C SER A 134 -6.02 2.89 -10.89
N ALA A 135 -7.27 2.94 -11.38
CA ALA A 135 -7.56 2.75 -12.81
C ALA A 135 -6.88 3.83 -13.69
N ILE A 136 -6.98 5.11 -13.30
CA ILE A 136 -6.32 6.21 -14.02
C ILE A 136 -4.80 6.03 -14.01
N CYS A 137 -4.21 5.75 -12.85
CA CYS A 137 -2.79 5.51 -12.69
C CYS A 137 -2.33 4.33 -13.55
N PHE A 138 -3.08 3.21 -13.53
CA PHE A 138 -2.80 2.02 -14.31
C PHE A 138 -2.72 2.33 -15.81
N VAL A 139 -3.76 2.97 -16.37
CA VAL A 139 -3.83 3.26 -17.81
C VAL A 139 -2.69 4.18 -18.25
N LEU A 140 -2.41 5.25 -17.51
CA LEU A 140 -1.37 6.23 -17.87
C LEU A 140 0.05 5.64 -17.77
N THR A 141 0.31 4.85 -16.73
CA THR A 141 1.60 4.19 -16.53
C THR A 141 1.80 3.04 -17.52
N LEU A 142 0.76 2.24 -17.79
CA LEU A 142 0.80 1.15 -18.77
C LEU A 142 1.11 1.70 -20.17
N PHE A 143 0.43 2.76 -20.58
CA PHE A 143 0.70 3.40 -21.86
C PHE A 143 2.15 3.89 -21.94
N SER A 144 2.68 4.46 -20.86
CA SER A 144 4.07 4.92 -20.78
C SER A 144 5.06 3.76 -20.94
N LEU A 145 4.78 2.61 -20.34
CA LEU A 145 5.58 1.39 -20.46
C LEU A 145 5.51 0.80 -21.86
N VAL A 146 4.32 0.68 -22.45
CA VAL A 146 4.11 0.20 -23.83
C VAL A 146 4.84 1.10 -24.83
N THR A 147 4.75 2.42 -24.64
CA THR A 147 5.47 3.39 -25.48
C THR A 147 6.98 3.21 -25.42
N PHE A 148 7.51 2.84 -24.26
CA PHE A 148 8.93 2.54 -24.11
C PHE A 148 9.30 1.18 -24.73
N TRP A 149 8.49 0.14 -24.55
CA TRP A 149 8.73 -1.17 -25.13
C TRP A 149 8.71 -1.13 -26.66
N ALA A 150 7.88 -0.28 -27.25
CA ALA A 150 7.85 -0.06 -28.69
C ALA A 150 9.13 0.65 -29.22
N GLU A 151 9.74 1.54 -28.42
CA GLU A 151 10.95 2.27 -28.80
C GLU A 151 11.91 2.42 -27.61
N PRO A 152 12.70 1.37 -27.29
CA PRO A 152 13.53 1.35 -26.09
C PRO A 152 14.74 2.29 -26.17
N THR A 153 15.15 2.69 -27.39
CA THR A 153 16.29 3.60 -27.61
C THR A 153 15.98 5.05 -27.23
N ARG A 154 14.69 5.38 -27.04
CA ARG A 154 14.20 6.75 -26.83
C ARG A 154 14.60 7.36 -25.48
N PHE A 155 14.85 6.53 -24.46
CA PHE A 155 15.11 7.00 -23.09
C PHE A 155 16.46 6.49 -22.57
N GLY A 156 17.53 7.19 -22.93
CA GLY A 156 18.85 6.96 -22.36
C GLY A 156 18.99 7.49 -20.92
N TYR A 157 20.06 7.07 -20.23
CA TYR A 157 20.49 7.73 -18.99
C TYR A 157 20.84 9.20 -19.28
N PRO A 158 20.51 10.15 -18.39
CA PRO A 158 20.08 9.99 -17.00
C PRO A 158 18.54 9.85 -16.79
N GLU A 159 17.73 9.83 -17.85
CA GLU A 159 16.26 9.84 -17.74
C GLU A 159 15.63 8.45 -17.62
N ARG A 160 16.37 7.39 -17.98
CA ARG A 160 15.92 5.98 -17.92
C ARG A 160 15.25 5.55 -16.59
N PRO A 161 15.69 6.00 -15.39
CA PRO A 161 15.04 5.65 -14.12
C PRO A 161 13.53 5.93 -14.05
N VAL A 162 13.02 6.91 -14.80
CA VAL A 162 11.58 7.26 -14.84
C VAL A 162 10.72 6.08 -15.31
N LEU A 163 11.26 5.21 -16.16
CA LEU A 163 10.55 4.04 -16.68
C LEU A 163 10.31 2.99 -15.60
N PHE A 164 11.32 2.72 -14.77
CA PHE A 164 11.19 1.78 -13.66
C PHE A 164 10.28 2.34 -12.57
N LEU A 165 10.28 3.66 -12.38
CA LEU A 165 9.30 4.33 -11.52
C LEU A 165 7.87 4.15 -12.05
N CYS A 166 7.63 4.27 -13.37
CA CYS A 166 6.33 3.96 -13.97
C CYS A 166 5.96 2.49 -13.80
N LEU A 167 6.92 1.57 -13.90
CA LEU A 167 6.71 0.14 -13.64
C LEU A 167 6.26 -0.11 -12.20
N CYS A 168 6.92 0.51 -11.21
CA CYS A 168 6.51 0.39 -9.82
C CYS A 168 5.07 0.87 -9.61
N TYR A 169 4.70 2.03 -10.15
CA TYR A 169 3.34 2.55 -9.99
C TYR A 169 2.29 1.77 -10.78
N ASN A 170 2.64 1.19 -11.92
CA ASN A 170 1.75 0.32 -12.66
C ASN A 170 1.41 -0.93 -11.84
N LEU A 171 2.42 -1.64 -11.33
CA LEU A 171 2.21 -2.79 -10.45
C LEU A 171 1.51 -2.40 -9.16
N PHE A 172 1.84 -1.24 -8.58
CA PHE A 172 1.19 -0.73 -7.37
C PHE A 172 -0.30 -0.52 -7.61
N SER A 173 -0.68 0.07 -8.74
CA SER A 173 -2.08 0.26 -9.12
C SER A 173 -2.84 -1.06 -9.33
N VAL A 174 -2.18 -2.09 -9.89
CA VAL A 174 -2.76 -3.43 -10.04
C VAL A 174 -3.09 -4.03 -8.67
N CYS A 175 -2.21 -3.90 -7.67
CA CYS A 175 -2.49 -4.41 -6.32
C CYS A 175 -3.76 -3.80 -5.69
N PHE A 176 -3.99 -2.50 -5.91
CA PHE A 176 -5.23 -1.86 -5.45
C PHE A 176 -6.46 -2.32 -6.23
N LEU A 177 -6.35 -2.49 -7.56
CA LEU A 177 -7.44 -2.97 -8.40
C LEU A 177 -7.83 -4.40 -8.05
N GLU A 178 -6.87 -5.30 -7.94
CA GLU A 178 -7.08 -6.68 -7.51
C GLU A 178 -7.82 -6.73 -6.18
N ARG A 179 -7.38 -5.93 -5.20
CA ARG A 179 -8.03 -5.90 -3.88
C ARG A 179 -9.52 -5.57 -3.99
N ILE A 180 -9.89 -4.55 -4.75
CA ILE A 180 -11.29 -4.12 -4.89
C ILE A 180 -12.12 -5.17 -5.64
N VAL A 181 -11.59 -5.73 -6.73
CA VAL A 181 -12.30 -6.74 -7.55
C VAL A 181 -12.54 -8.03 -6.75
N PHE A 182 -11.53 -8.53 -6.05
CA PHE A 182 -11.67 -9.74 -5.22
C PHE A 182 -12.53 -9.50 -3.97
N HIS A 183 -12.40 -8.33 -3.33
CA HIS A 183 -13.20 -8.02 -2.14
C HIS A 183 -14.70 -7.97 -2.45
N ASN A 184 -15.10 -7.34 -3.56
CA ASN A 184 -16.49 -7.32 -4.00
C ASN A 184 -17.04 -8.73 -4.27
N SER A 185 -16.24 -9.56 -4.95
CA SER A 185 -16.61 -10.94 -5.26
C SER A 185 -16.78 -11.79 -3.99
N SER A 186 -15.85 -11.67 -3.03
CA SER A 186 -15.94 -12.39 -1.75
C SER A 186 -17.11 -11.94 -0.87
N ARG A 187 -17.44 -10.63 -0.85
CA ARG A 187 -18.60 -10.10 -0.11
C ARG A 187 -19.90 -10.61 -0.73
N ALA A 188 -20.00 -10.62 -2.06
CA ALA A 188 -21.16 -11.14 -2.77
C ALA A 188 -21.37 -12.64 -2.49
N PHE A 189 -20.29 -13.43 -2.54
CA PHE A 189 -20.35 -14.86 -2.28
C PHE A 189 -20.72 -15.19 -0.82
N ALA A 190 -20.13 -14.48 0.16
CA ALA A 190 -20.46 -14.66 1.57
C ALA A 190 -21.93 -14.33 1.91
N LEU A 191 -22.57 -13.41 1.16
CA LEU A 191 -23.99 -13.10 1.31
C LEU A 191 -24.91 -14.19 0.71
N LEU A 192 -24.42 -14.96 -0.25
CA LEU A 192 -25.16 -16.06 -0.88
C LEU A 192 -25.11 -17.35 -0.05
N GLU A 193 -23.99 -17.58 0.65
CA GLU A 193 -23.75 -18.84 1.36
C GLU A 193 -24.42 -18.88 2.74
N ASP A 194 -24.61 -17.74 3.42
CA ASP A 194 -25.31 -17.73 4.70
C ASP A 194 -26.01 -16.38 5.05
N PRO A 195 -27.31 -16.24 4.75
CA PRO A 195 -28.08 -15.06 5.13
C PRO A 195 -28.34 -14.95 6.65
N MET A 196 -28.14 -16.02 7.44
CA MET A 196 -28.42 -16.08 8.87
C MET A 196 -27.18 -15.89 9.78
N ASN A 197 -25.96 -16.18 9.31
CA ASN A 197 -24.72 -15.99 10.11
C ASN A 197 -24.25 -14.54 10.30
N ARG A 198 -25.11 -13.54 10.04
CA ARG A 198 -24.82 -12.14 10.39
C ARG A 198 -24.46 -11.94 11.88
N ALA A 199 -24.85 -12.87 12.76
CA ALA A 199 -24.64 -12.76 14.20
C ALA A 199 -23.21 -13.13 14.66
N HIS A 200 -22.44 -13.92 13.90
CA HIS A 200 -21.10 -14.37 14.29
C HIS A 200 -20.08 -14.14 13.17
N SER A 201 -19.84 -12.86 12.84
CA SER A 201 -18.66 -12.53 12.04
C SER A 201 -17.40 -12.79 12.87
N PRO A 202 -16.44 -13.60 12.39
CA PRO A 202 -15.18 -13.79 13.10
C PRO A 202 -14.41 -12.46 13.21
N ALA A 203 -13.52 -12.40 14.20
CA ALA A 203 -12.56 -11.30 14.35
C ALA A 203 -11.84 -11.05 13.02
N CYS A 204 -11.55 -9.78 12.70
CA CYS A 204 -10.73 -9.41 11.54
C CYS A 204 -9.32 -10.00 11.69
N SER A 205 -9.11 -11.20 11.16
CA SER A 205 -7.84 -11.92 11.26
C SER A 205 -6.92 -11.60 10.07
N LEU A 206 -5.63 -11.88 10.26
CA LEU A 206 -4.63 -11.69 9.22
C LEU A 206 -4.80 -12.76 8.14
N THR A 207 -5.32 -12.36 6.97
CA THR A 207 -5.52 -13.28 5.84
C THR A 207 -4.33 -13.24 4.87
N PRO A 208 -3.99 -14.34 4.18
CA PRO A 208 -2.89 -14.35 3.21
C PRO A 208 -3.01 -13.29 2.10
N PRO A 209 -4.20 -13.01 1.51
CA PRO A 209 -4.36 -11.93 0.53
C PRO A 209 -4.10 -10.54 1.12
N CYS A 210 -4.48 -10.32 2.39
CA CYS A 210 -4.20 -9.07 3.09
C CYS A 210 -2.68 -8.89 3.25
N LEU A 211 -1.99 -9.93 3.71
CA LEU A 211 -0.53 -9.92 3.86
C LEU A 211 0.19 -9.68 2.53
N ALA A 212 -0.24 -10.37 1.47
CA ALA A 212 0.30 -10.17 0.13
C ALA A 212 0.12 -8.73 -0.36
N SER A 213 -1.06 -8.14 -0.15
CA SER A 213 -1.31 -6.74 -0.50
C SER A 213 -0.37 -5.78 0.24
N TYR A 214 -0.09 -6.04 1.53
CA TYR A 214 0.83 -5.24 2.32
C TYR A 214 2.27 -5.34 1.79
N ILE A 215 2.77 -6.57 1.60
CA ILE A 215 4.15 -6.81 1.15
C ILE A 215 4.38 -6.13 -0.19
N THR A 216 3.49 -6.35 -1.16
CA THR A 216 3.66 -5.86 -2.52
C THR A 216 3.53 -4.34 -2.59
N THR A 217 2.51 -3.74 -1.97
CA THR A 217 2.36 -2.27 -1.99
C THR A 217 3.48 -1.55 -1.26
N SER A 218 3.93 -2.09 -0.11
CA SER A 218 5.04 -1.54 0.66
C SER A 218 6.36 -1.60 -0.12
N TYR A 219 6.65 -2.75 -0.71
CA TYR A 219 7.85 -2.95 -1.54
C TYR A 219 7.88 -1.99 -2.73
N LEU A 220 6.80 -1.96 -3.52
CA LEU A 220 6.72 -1.14 -4.73
C LEU A 220 6.81 0.37 -4.42
N SER A 221 6.22 0.82 -3.30
CA SER A 221 6.33 2.20 -2.83
C SER A 221 7.80 2.58 -2.54
N LEU A 222 8.53 1.74 -1.81
CA LEU A 222 9.94 1.98 -1.48
C LEU A 222 10.84 1.86 -2.72
N CYS A 223 10.55 0.96 -3.65
CA CYS A 223 11.23 0.90 -4.94
C CYS A 223 11.00 2.17 -5.76
N ALA A 224 9.76 2.69 -5.81
CA ALA A 224 9.46 3.94 -6.50
C ALA A 224 10.25 5.13 -5.91
N ALA A 225 10.28 5.27 -4.58
CA ALA A 225 11.08 6.29 -3.90
C ALA A 225 12.58 6.13 -4.19
N THR A 226 13.08 4.90 -4.25
CA THR A 226 14.49 4.62 -4.56
C THR A 226 14.84 4.91 -6.03
N TRP A 227 13.95 4.59 -6.97
CA TRP A 227 14.12 4.97 -8.38
C TRP A 227 14.10 6.48 -8.59
N TRP A 228 13.28 7.21 -7.83
CA TRP A 228 13.33 8.67 -7.82
C TRP A 228 14.64 9.21 -7.24
N LEU A 229 15.16 8.62 -6.18
CA LEU A 229 16.50 8.94 -5.65
C LEU A 229 17.59 8.68 -6.71
N ILE A 230 17.55 7.53 -7.39
CA ILE A 230 18.49 7.18 -8.46
C ILE A 230 18.38 8.15 -9.63
N PHE A 231 17.16 8.58 -9.99
CA PHE A 231 16.95 9.63 -10.98
C PHE A 231 17.70 10.91 -10.59
N ALA A 232 17.50 11.41 -9.37
CA ALA A 232 18.21 12.60 -8.87
C ALA A 232 19.73 12.39 -8.85
N LEU A 233 20.20 11.20 -8.46
CA LEU A 233 21.61 10.83 -8.45
C LEU A 233 22.22 10.81 -9.87
N CYS A 234 21.54 10.23 -10.85
CA CYS A 234 22.01 10.18 -12.24
C CYS A 234 22.18 11.58 -12.81
N PHE A 235 21.24 12.48 -12.55
CA PHE A 235 21.35 13.89 -12.94
C PHE A 235 22.48 14.61 -12.20
N TYR A 236 22.68 14.35 -10.91
CA TYR A 236 23.81 14.90 -10.15
C TYR A 236 25.17 14.44 -10.70
N LEU A 237 25.31 13.14 -10.98
CA LEU A 237 26.54 12.58 -11.56
C LEU A 237 26.81 13.15 -12.96
N SER A 238 25.76 13.30 -13.76
CA SER A 238 25.85 13.89 -15.08
C SER A 238 26.25 15.38 -15.03
N SER A 239 25.65 16.18 -14.15
CA SER A 239 25.93 17.63 -14.10
C SER A 239 27.22 17.97 -13.36
N HIS A 240 27.42 17.40 -12.17
CA HIS A 240 28.51 17.80 -11.26
C HIS A 240 29.78 16.97 -11.49
N LYS A 241 29.63 15.66 -11.67
CA LYS A 241 30.76 14.75 -11.90
C LYS A 241 31.08 14.58 -13.39
N LYS A 242 30.30 15.21 -14.29
CA LYS A 242 30.48 15.18 -15.74
C LYS A 242 30.45 13.77 -16.33
N TRP A 243 29.67 12.86 -15.75
CA TRP A 243 29.52 11.50 -16.29
C TRP A 243 28.71 11.51 -17.59
N SER A 244 29.19 10.77 -18.60
CA SER A 244 28.46 10.55 -19.84
C SER A 244 27.30 9.55 -19.64
N SER A 245 26.35 9.53 -20.57
CA SER A 245 25.26 8.54 -20.56
C SER A 245 25.78 7.10 -20.66
N GLU A 246 26.87 6.89 -21.40
CA GLU A 246 27.55 5.60 -21.52
C GLU A 246 28.18 5.15 -20.19
N ALA A 247 28.80 6.08 -19.45
CA ALA A 247 29.36 5.78 -18.13
C ALA A 247 28.27 5.39 -17.12
N LEU A 248 27.12 6.05 -17.16
CA LEU A 248 25.95 5.69 -16.36
C LEU A 248 25.39 4.33 -16.75
N GLU A 249 25.33 4.03 -18.05
CA GLU A 249 24.87 2.74 -18.56
C GLU A 249 25.78 1.59 -18.15
N LYS A 250 27.11 1.78 -18.14
CA LYS A 250 28.08 0.81 -17.60
C LYS A 250 27.87 0.52 -16.11
N LYS A 251 27.23 1.42 -15.35
CA LYS A 251 26.88 1.25 -13.93
C LYS A 251 25.40 0.93 -13.69
N SER A 252 24.61 0.72 -14.74
CA SER A 252 23.17 0.43 -14.65
C SER A 252 22.85 -0.75 -13.73
N GLY A 253 23.63 -1.84 -13.80
CA GLY A 253 23.46 -3.01 -12.93
C GLY A 253 23.52 -2.67 -11.43
N LEU A 254 24.41 -1.76 -11.04
CA LEU A 254 24.49 -1.31 -9.64
C LEU A 254 23.24 -0.52 -9.23
N PHE A 255 22.74 0.36 -10.11
CA PHE A 255 21.51 1.10 -9.83
C PHE A 255 20.31 0.16 -9.65
N HIS A 256 20.23 -0.91 -10.45
CA HIS A 256 19.18 -1.93 -10.29
C HIS A 256 19.27 -2.67 -8.95
N VAL A 257 20.47 -3.11 -8.55
CA VAL A 257 20.65 -3.77 -7.24
C VAL A 257 20.24 -2.83 -6.10
N LEU A 258 20.67 -1.56 -6.14
CA LEU A 258 20.30 -0.55 -5.15
C LEU A 258 18.80 -0.24 -5.13
N ALA A 259 18.12 -0.33 -6.28
CA ALA A 259 16.69 -0.04 -6.38
C ALA A 259 15.79 -1.19 -5.94
N TRP A 260 16.24 -2.44 -6.10
CA TRP A 260 15.39 -3.61 -5.90
C TRP A 260 15.67 -4.38 -4.62
N VAL A 261 16.92 -4.39 -4.14
CA VAL A 261 17.32 -5.20 -2.98
C VAL A 261 17.03 -4.49 -1.64
N PRO A 262 17.54 -3.26 -1.37
CA PRO A 262 17.30 -2.59 -0.09
C PRO A 262 15.81 -2.39 0.27
N PRO A 263 14.90 -2.05 -0.68
CA PRO A 263 13.47 -1.91 -0.38
C PRO A 263 12.77 -3.17 0.15
N LEU A 264 13.38 -4.36 0.03
CA LEU A 264 12.80 -5.59 0.61
C LEU A 264 12.89 -5.62 2.14
N ALA A 265 13.90 -4.97 2.72
CA ALA A 265 14.18 -5.12 4.14
C ALA A 265 13.05 -4.59 5.05
N PRO A 266 12.45 -3.40 4.83
CA PRO A 266 11.44 -2.88 5.76
C PRO A 266 10.13 -3.70 5.79
N PRO A 267 9.54 -4.14 4.66
CA PRO A 267 8.38 -5.03 4.69
C PRO A 267 8.68 -6.37 5.39
N ILE A 268 9.86 -6.96 5.15
CA ILE A 268 10.27 -8.20 5.83
C ILE A 268 10.40 -7.97 7.34
N ALA A 269 11.02 -6.87 7.76
CA ALA A 269 11.15 -6.53 9.18
C ALA A 269 9.77 -6.38 9.85
N ALA A 270 8.79 -5.76 9.17
CA ALA A 270 7.43 -5.63 9.69
C ALA A 270 6.75 -6.99 9.94
N LEU A 271 6.99 -7.97 9.05
CA LEU A 271 6.51 -9.34 9.18
C LEU A 271 7.17 -10.05 10.37
N LEU A 272 8.50 -9.98 10.45
CA LEU A 272 9.27 -10.62 11.52
C LEU A 272 8.95 -10.04 12.91
N MET A 273 8.55 -8.77 12.96
CA MET A 273 8.15 -8.09 14.20
C MET A 273 6.65 -8.22 14.49
N GLU A 274 5.90 -8.96 13.67
CA GLU A 274 4.45 -9.18 13.81
C GLU A 274 3.65 -7.87 13.98
N LYS A 275 4.11 -6.80 13.32
CA LYS A 275 3.48 -5.46 13.41
C LYS A 275 2.44 -5.20 12.33
N VAL A 276 2.22 -6.15 11.43
CA VAL A 276 1.24 -6.04 10.35
C VAL A 276 -0.16 -6.24 10.90
N LYS A 277 -1.04 -5.26 10.66
CA LYS A 277 -2.43 -5.29 11.13
C LYS A 277 -3.40 -5.02 9.97
N PRO A 278 -4.59 -5.64 9.98
CA PRO A 278 -5.62 -5.35 8.98
C PRO A 278 -6.19 -3.95 9.18
N ASN A 279 -6.40 -3.22 8.08
CA ASN A 279 -7.07 -1.92 8.09
C ASN A 279 -8.51 -2.06 7.59
N GLU A 280 -9.47 -1.65 8.41
CA GLU A 280 -10.90 -1.72 8.12
C GLU A 280 -11.29 -0.81 6.94
N LEU A 281 -10.72 0.40 6.86
CA LEU A 281 -11.13 1.41 5.88
C LEU A 281 -10.76 1.05 4.44
N THR A 282 -9.55 0.51 4.24
CA THR A 282 -9.06 0.13 2.91
C THR A 282 -9.20 -1.35 2.62
N GLY A 283 -9.52 -2.15 3.64
CA GLY A 283 -9.51 -3.61 3.57
C GLY A 283 -8.12 -4.21 3.34
N MET A 284 -7.03 -3.45 3.43
CA MET A 284 -5.66 -3.95 3.21
C MET A 284 -4.90 -4.03 4.53
N CYS A 285 -3.80 -4.78 4.55
CA CYS A 285 -2.93 -4.83 5.70
C CYS A 285 -1.95 -3.63 5.69
N MET A 286 -1.58 -3.16 6.88
CA MET A 286 -0.65 -2.06 7.07
C MET A 286 0.23 -2.31 8.30
N ALA A 287 1.47 -1.82 8.27
CA ALA A 287 2.32 -1.68 9.44
C ALA A 287 2.91 -0.26 9.46
N PRO A 288 2.39 0.64 10.31
CA PRO A 288 2.86 2.03 10.34
C PRO A 288 4.32 2.12 10.79
N GLY A 289 5.09 3.01 10.17
CA GLY A 289 6.48 3.31 10.49
C GLY A 289 7.50 2.55 9.64
N PHE A 290 7.16 1.38 9.12
CA PHE A 290 8.11 0.55 8.34
C PHE A 290 8.33 1.06 6.92
N VAL A 291 7.32 1.67 6.29
CA VAL A 291 7.45 2.22 4.92
C VAL A 291 7.78 3.71 4.99
N GLU A 292 7.18 4.40 5.95
CA GLU A 292 7.22 5.85 6.11
C GLU A 292 8.62 6.33 6.48
N ILE A 293 9.27 5.70 7.47
CA ILE A 293 10.60 6.11 7.94
C ILE A 293 11.65 5.97 6.82
N PRO A 294 11.81 4.81 6.15
CA PRO A 294 12.74 4.69 5.03
C PRO A 294 12.38 5.60 3.86
N ALA A 295 11.10 5.78 3.56
CA ALA A 295 10.66 6.68 2.49
C ALA A 295 11.07 8.14 2.76
N ILE A 296 10.94 8.64 3.99
CA ILE A 296 11.42 9.99 4.36
C ILE A 296 12.92 10.11 4.14
N LEU A 297 13.70 9.13 4.60
CA LEU A 297 15.16 9.17 4.44
C LEU A 297 15.56 9.20 2.95
N LEU A 298 14.91 8.38 2.12
CA LEU A 298 15.10 8.36 0.67
C LEU A 298 14.70 9.70 0.03
N LEU A 299 13.57 10.28 0.44
CA LEU A 299 13.09 11.57 -0.06
C LEU A 299 14.04 12.71 0.31
N LEU A 300 14.51 12.77 1.56
CA LEU A 300 15.47 13.80 2.01
C LEU A 300 16.79 13.69 1.24
N LEU A 301 17.29 12.47 1.06
CA LEU A 301 18.52 12.23 0.29
C LEU A 301 18.35 12.60 -1.19
N GLY A 302 17.24 12.22 -1.81
CA GLY A 302 16.98 12.57 -3.21
C GLY A 302 16.69 14.06 -3.41
N PHE A 303 16.08 14.72 -2.42
CA PHE A 303 15.90 16.17 -2.42
C PHE A 303 17.25 16.88 -2.30
N PHE A 304 18.15 16.40 -1.44
CA PHE A 304 19.53 16.90 -1.36
C PHE A 304 20.25 16.81 -2.72
N PHE A 305 20.18 15.65 -3.40
CA PHE A 305 20.77 15.51 -4.74
C PHE A 305 20.09 16.40 -5.78
N THR A 306 18.78 16.60 -5.67
CA THR A 306 18.02 17.52 -6.54
C THR A 306 18.52 18.96 -6.40
N LEU A 307 18.73 19.44 -5.19
CA LEU A 307 19.28 20.78 -4.93
C LEU A 307 20.73 20.91 -5.43
N ARG A 308 21.58 19.92 -5.17
CA ARG A 308 22.97 19.89 -5.65
C ARG A 308 23.05 19.92 -7.17
N THR A 309 22.20 19.13 -7.83
CA THR A 309 22.05 19.10 -9.29
C THR A 309 21.61 20.47 -9.82
N ALA A 310 20.57 21.06 -9.23
CA ALA A 310 20.06 22.36 -9.66
C ALA A 310 21.12 23.47 -9.56
N LYS A 311 21.87 23.51 -8.44
CA LYS A 311 23.01 24.42 -8.26
C LYS A 311 24.11 24.17 -9.29
N SER A 312 24.48 22.91 -9.52
CA SER A 312 25.50 22.52 -10.50
C SER A 312 25.13 22.94 -11.92
N LEU A 313 23.88 22.68 -12.36
CA LEU A 313 23.38 23.13 -13.66
C LEU A 313 23.29 24.67 -13.75
N HIS A 314 23.01 25.36 -12.65
CA HIS A 314 23.03 26.83 -12.63
C HIS A 314 24.44 27.39 -12.83
N ILE A 315 25.44 26.84 -12.15
CA ILE A 315 26.84 27.25 -12.32
C ILE A 315 27.29 27.01 -13.77
N LEU A 316 27.00 25.83 -14.32
CA LEU A 316 27.34 25.51 -15.72
C LEU A 316 26.66 26.44 -16.72
N GLN A 317 25.42 26.86 -16.44
CA GLN A 317 24.70 27.83 -17.27
C GLN A 317 25.40 29.19 -17.26
N GLN A 318 25.88 29.66 -16.10
CA GLN A 318 26.57 30.96 -15.96
C GLN A 318 27.94 30.98 -16.67
N GLN A 319 28.61 29.82 -16.76
CA GLN A 319 29.93 29.70 -17.39
C GLN A 319 29.88 29.62 -18.93
N MET A 320 28.72 29.37 -19.53
CA MET A 320 28.57 29.15 -20.97
C MET A 320 28.12 30.42 -21.70
N LEU A 321 28.60 30.60 -22.93
CA LEU A 321 28.29 31.78 -23.76
C LEU A 321 26.76 31.95 -23.93
N PRO A 322 26.23 33.20 -23.91
CA PRO A 322 24.79 33.47 -23.74
C PRO A 322 23.87 32.88 -24.83
N THR A 323 24.39 32.57 -26.01
CA THR A 323 23.56 32.38 -27.21
C THR A 323 23.05 30.95 -27.43
N PHE A 324 23.82 29.90 -27.08
CA PHE A 324 23.42 28.50 -27.36
C PHE A 324 23.45 27.58 -26.14
N GLY A 325 24.44 27.72 -25.24
CA GLY A 325 24.54 26.88 -24.05
C GLY A 325 23.51 27.26 -22.97
N HIS A 326 23.31 28.56 -22.77
CA HIS A 326 22.51 29.10 -21.68
C HIS A 326 21.04 28.63 -21.73
N GLN A 327 20.40 28.68 -22.91
CA GLN A 327 19.00 28.25 -23.08
C GLN A 327 18.83 26.74 -22.83
N ARG A 328 19.71 25.91 -23.40
CA ARG A 328 19.65 24.44 -23.27
C ARG A 328 19.79 23.96 -21.82
N PHE A 329 20.78 24.45 -21.07
CA PHE A 329 20.95 24.07 -19.67
C PHE A 329 19.79 24.56 -18.80
N SER A 330 19.21 25.72 -19.14
CA SER A 330 18.03 26.24 -18.43
C SER A 330 16.81 25.33 -18.61
N GLU A 331 16.59 24.79 -19.81
CA GLU A 331 15.48 23.88 -20.12
C GLU A 331 15.66 22.54 -19.42
N ILE A 332 16.86 21.96 -19.49
CA ILE A 332 17.19 20.69 -18.80
C ILE A 332 16.97 20.85 -17.29
N ARG A 333 17.48 21.93 -16.69
CA ARG A 333 17.30 22.20 -15.25
C ARG A 333 15.83 22.37 -14.89
N LYS A 334 15.07 23.21 -15.62
CA LYS A 334 13.64 23.43 -15.37
C LYS A 334 12.86 22.12 -15.45
N ARG A 335 13.12 21.33 -16.50
CA ARG A 335 12.46 20.05 -16.73
C ARG A 335 12.75 19.04 -15.61
N PHE A 336 14.02 18.90 -15.24
CA PHE A 336 14.44 18.06 -14.10
C PHE A 336 13.74 18.48 -12.80
N LEU A 337 13.78 19.78 -12.46
CA LEU A 337 13.18 20.30 -11.23
C LEU A 337 11.67 20.09 -11.18
N ILE A 338 10.95 20.35 -12.28
CA ILE A 338 9.51 20.14 -12.33
C ILE A 338 9.19 18.67 -12.07
N PHE A 339 9.84 17.73 -12.74
CA PHE A 339 9.61 16.30 -12.51
C PHE A 339 9.93 15.87 -11.07
N SER A 340 11.09 16.32 -10.54
CA SER A 340 11.49 15.98 -9.18
C SER A 340 10.49 16.48 -8.14
N LEU A 341 9.99 17.71 -8.30
CA LEU A 341 8.98 18.28 -7.40
C LEU A 341 7.61 17.63 -7.55
N VAL A 342 7.22 17.26 -8.78
CA VAL A 342 5.97 16.55 -9.08
C VAL A 342 5.89 15.19 -8.36
N PHE A 343 7.01 14.50 -8.17
CA PHE A 343 7.05 13.28 -7.36
C PHE A 343 7.21 13.57 -5.86
N PHE A 344 8.10 14.50 -5.51
CA PHE A 344 8.42 14.80 -4.11
C PHE A 344 7.21 15.32 -3.33
N THR A 345 6.45 16.27 -3.89
CA THR A 345 5.36 16.94 -3.18
C THR A 345 4.22 15.98 -2.81
N PRO A 346 3.64 15.18 -3.73
CA PRO A 346 2.64 14.18 -3.37
C PRO A 346 3.15 13.14 -2.36
N THR A 347 4.37 12.64 -2.56
CA THR A 347 4.92 11.60 -1.67
C THR A 347 5.12 12.14 -0.25
N LEU A 348 5.63 13.38 -0.11
CA LEU A 348 5.78 14.03 1.18
C LEU A 348 4.42 14.27 1.84
N ILE A 349 3.42 14.79 1.12
CA ILE A 349 2.08 15.03 1.68
C ILE A 349 1.45 13.70 2.12
N GLY A 350 1.58 12.63 1.33
CA GLY A 350 1.06 11.32 1.67
C GLY A 350 1.70 10.75 2.94
N ILE A 351 3.02 10.92 3.11
CA ILE A 351 3.71 10.51 4.33
C ILE A 351 3.28 11.39 5.52
N VAL A 352 3.22 12.72 5.37
CA VAL A 352 2.76 13.62 6.43
C VAL A 352 1.35 13.25 6.88
N ALA A 353 0.45 12.89 5.95
CA ALA A 353 -0.90 12.42 6.26
C ALA A 353 -0.91 11.16 7.13
N THR A 354 0.04 10.23 6.97
CA THR A 354 0.14 9.03 7.84
C THR A 354 0.36 9.36 9.31
N PHE A 355 1.08 10.44 9.63
CA PHE A 355 1.33 10.85 11.02
C PHE A 355 0.09 11.43 11.69
N PHE A 356 -0.89 11.88 10.90
CA PHE A 356 -2.19 12.32 11.39
C PHE A 356 -3.21 11.18 11.47
N GLU A 357 -2.91 9.99 10.93
CA GLU A 357 -3.76 8.80 11.05
C GLU A 357 -3.68 8.24 12.48
N ARG A 358 -4.85 7.96 13.08
CA ARG A 358 -4.95 7.22 14.34
C ARG A 358 -5.21 5.75 14.04
N TYR A 359 -4.49 4.85 14.69
CA TYR A 359 -4.59 3.41 14.50
C TYR A 359 -5.04 2.68 15.78
N PRO A 360 -6.27 2.90 16.29
CA PRO A 360 -6.80 2.09 17.38
C PRO A 360 -7.03 0.67 16.87
N THR A 361 -6.38 -0.30 17.51
CA THR A 361 -6.43 -1.71 17.06
C THR A 361 -7.19 -2.60 18.01
N THR A 362 -7.32 -2.17 19.27
CA THR A 362 -8.03 -2.87 20.33
C THR A 362 -8.83 -1.86 21.14
N VAL A 363 -9.95 -2.33 21.69
CA VAL A 363 -10.78 -1.61 22.66
C VAL A 363 -10.75 -2.44 23.95
N PRO A 364 -10.65 -1.84 25.14
CA PRO A 364 -10.72 -2.59 26.39
C PRO A 364 -12.07 -3.31 26.52
N VAL A 365 -12.07 -4.45 27.22
CA VAL A 365 -13.31 -5.15 27.59
C VAL A 365 -14.19 -4.31 28.52
N CYS A 366 -15.50 -4.46 28.37
CA CYS A 366 -16.50 -3.75 29.16
C CYS A 366 -16.78 -4.49 30.48
N SER A 367 -16.99 -3.74 31.56
CA SER A 367 -17.44 -4.26 32.86
C SER A 367 -18.93 -4.60 32.89
N THR A 368 -19.75 -3.79 32.23
CA THR A 368 -21.21 -3.97 32.13
C THR A 368 -21.67 -3.75 30.69
N TYR A 369 -22.86 -4.25 30.33
CA TYR A 369 -23.45 -4.00 29.01
C TYR A 369 -23.87 -2.53 28.83
N GLU A 370 -24.22 -1.83 29.91
CA GLU A 370 -24.65 -0.42 29.88
C GLU A 370 -23.47 0.53 29.63
N ASP A 371 -22.27 0.17 30.10
CA ASP A 371 -21.03 0.92 29.85
C ASP A 371 -20.41 0.61 28.47
N CYS A 372 -20.95 -0.36 27.75
CA CYS A 372 -20.36 -0.90 26.52
C CYS A 372 -20.80 -0.12 25.27
N GLY A 373 -20.47 1.17 25.26
CA GLY A 373 -20.69 2.04 24.10
C GLY A 373 -19.72 1.74 22.95
N SER A 374 -20.18 1.89 21.71
CA SER A 374 -19.30 1.81 20.54
C SER A 374 -18.24 2.91 20.61
N PRO A 375 -16.97 2.62 20.23
CA PRO A 375 -15.91 3.63 20.23
C PRO A 375 -16.24 4.78 19.27
N ALA A 376 -15.66 5.95 19.54
CA ALA A 376 -15.84 7.11 18.70
C ALA A 376 -15.40 6.83 17.25
N VAL A 377 -16.24 7.23 16.30
CA VAL A 377 -15.96 7.08 14.86
C VAL A 377 -14.69 7.85 14.49
N LEU A 378 -13.78 7.18 13.79
CA LEU A 378 -12.55 7.79 13.34
C LEU A 378 -12.76 8.62 12.08
N MET A 379 -11.99 9.71 11.99
CA MET A 379 -11.93 10.53 10.79
C MET A 379 -11.17 9.79 9.68
N ALA A 380 -11.83 9.49 8.57
CA ALA A 380 -11.21 8.81 7.42
C ALA A 380 -10.36 9.74 6.52
N TRP A 381 -10.47 11.07 6.68
CA TRP A 381 -9.82 12.03 5.76
C TRP A 381 -8.30 11.91 5.67
N PRO A 382 -7.51 11.62 6.74
CA PRO A 382 -6.06 11.55 6.61
C PRO A 382 -5.65 10.38 5.71
N THR A 383 -6.30 9.22 5.87
CA THR A 383 -6.09 8.04 5.02
C THR A 383 -6.52 8.31 3.57
N LEU A 384 -7.62 9.01 3.34
CA LEU A 384 -8.05 9.38 1.98
C LEU A 384 -7.05 10.32 1.30
N ILE A 385 -6.54 11.32 2.02
CA ILE A 385 -5.49 12.23 1.52
C ILE A 385 -4.23 11.43 1.19
N ARG A 386 -3.79 10.53 2.07
CA ARG A 386 -2.64 9.67 1.82
C ARG A 386 -2.80 8.87 0.53
N LEU A 387 -3.92 8.17 0.39
CA LEU A 387 -4.20 7.35 -0.80
C LEU A 387 -4.27 8.19 -2.07
N PHE A 388 -4.89 9.36 -2.00
CA PHE A 388 -4.97 10.30 -3.11
C PHE A 388 -3.57 10.68 -3.59
N PHE A 389 -2.70 11.16 -2.70
CA PHE A 389 -1.37 11.63 -3.08
C PHE A 389 -0.42 10.49 -3.46
N GLN A 390 -0.55 9.29 -2.86
CA GLN A 390 0.21 8.11 -3.25
C GLN A 390 -0.09 7.69 -4.70
N LEU A 391 -1.36 7.66 -5.10
CA LEU A 391 -1.76 7.31 -6.47
C LEU A 391 -1.55 8.47 -7.46
N ALA A 392 -1.72 9.72 -7.03
CA ALA A 392 -1.46 10.89 -7.85
C ALA A 392 0.01 10.98 -8.29
N GLY A 393 0.97 10.57 -7.45
CA GLY A 393 2.38 10.50 -7.83
C GLY A 393 2.62 9.63 -9.08
N GLY A 394 1.96 8.47 -9.16
CA GLY A 394 2.00 7.59 -10.33
C GLY A 394 1.33 8.19 -11.58
N THR A 395 0.15 8.78 -11.41
CA THR A 395 -0.57 9.48 -12.49
C THR A 395 0.27 10.59 -13.10
N LEU A 396 0.85 11.47 -12.27
CA LEU A 396 1.63 12.61 -12.75
C LEU A 396 2.94 12.19 -13.43
N THR A 397 3.57 11.11 -12.94
CA THR A 397 4.79 10.56 -13.54
C THR A 397 4.51 9.87 -14.88
N GLY A 398 3.37 9.18 -15.02
CA GLY A 398 2.90 8.69 -16.32
C GLY A 398 2.60 9.83 -17.31
N MET A 399 1.87 10.87 -16.87
CA MET A 399 1.57 12.05 -17.71
C MET A 399 2.84 12.78 -18.17
N TRP A 400 3.88 12.81 -17.35
CA TRP A 400 5.15 13.44 -17.72
C TRP A 400 5.79 12.80 -18.96
N VAL A 401 5.71 11.47 -19.08
CA VAL A 401 6.21 10.74 -20.24
C VAL A 401 5.43 11.11 -21.50
N TRP A 402 4.12 11.40 -21.36
CA TRP A 402 3.25 11.84 -22.46
C TRP A 402 3.54 13.26 -22.92
N SER A 403 3.71 14.21 -21.98
CA SER A 403 3.95 15.63 -22.27
C SER A 403 5.14 15.84 -23.21
N ARG A 404 6.12 14.91 -23.20
CA ARG A 404 7.28 14.88 -24.07
C ARG A 404 6.96 14.71 -25.57
N LYS A 405 5.76 14.29 -25.95
CA LYS A 405 5.35 14.16 -27.37
C LYS A 405 4.01 14.82 -27.70
N THR A 406 3.09 15.00 -26.76
CA THR A 406 1.81 15.65 -27.06
C THR A 406 2.03 17.12 -27.45
N CYS A 407 2.93 17.84 -26.78
CA CYS A 407 3.14 19.27 -27.06
C CYS A 407 3.81 19.51 -28.43
N GLU A 408 4.79 18.68 -28.82
CA GLU A 408 5.47 18.83 -30.11
C GLU A 408 4.67 18.24 -31.28
N SER A 409 3.98 17.10 -31.11
CA SER A 409 3.17 16.51 -32.19
C SER A 409 1.88 17.29 -32.44
N TYR A 410 1.27 17.89 -31.41
CA TYR A 410 0.11 18.77 -31.60
C TYR A 410 0.55 20.13 -32.19
N ARG A 411 1.71 20.66 -31.79
CA ARG A 411 2.30 21.86 -32.40
C ARG A 411 2.71 21.66 -33.86
N SER A 412 3.26 20.49 -34.24
CA SER A 412 3.62 20.20 -35.64
C SER A 412 2.41 19.92 -36.53
N ARG A 413 1.27 19.51 -35.96
CA ARG A 413 0.02 19.27 -36.70
C ARG A 413 -0.88 20.50 -36.77
N LEU A 414 -0.76 21.46 -35.83
CA LEU A 414 -1.54 22.70 -35.81
C LEU A 414 -0.87 23.88 -36.54
N VAL A 415 0.41 23.77 -36.89
CA VAL A 415 1.08 24.74 -37.77
C VAL A 415 1.38 24.04 -39.09
N PRO A 416 0.49 24.15 -40.10
CA PRO A 416 0.86 23.84 -41.47
C PRO A 416 1.95 24.83 -41.87
N THR A 417 3.17 24.35 -42.09
CA THR A 417 4.15 25.08 -42.87
C THR A 417 3.65 25.14 -44.31
N PRO A 418 3.35 26.31 -44.89
CA PRO A 418 2.99 26.38 -46.30
C PRO A 418 4.23 26.00 -47.12
N THR A 419 4.17 24.83 -47.73
CA THR A 419 5.04 24.42 -48.83
C THR A 419 4.50 25.09 -50.09
N SER A 420 5.06 26.24 -50.47
CA SER A 420 4.86 26.79 -51.80
C SER A 420 6.07 26.47 -52.67
N SER A 421 6.03 25.31 -53.32
CA SER A 421 6.88 25.01 -54.47
C SER A 421 6.23 25.57 -55.75
N MET A 422 6.92 26.53 -56.35
CA MET A 422 6.97 26.95 -57.76
C MET A 422 5.76 26.73 -58.69
N THR A 423 5.29 27.84 -59.26
CA THR A 423 4.83 27.89 -60.67
C THR A 423 5.50 29.06 -61.39
N ASN A 424 6.10 28.72 -62.53
CA ASN A 424 6.77 29.60 -63.48
C ASN A 424 5.83 30.70 -64.03
N THR A 425 6.32 31.93 -64.18
CA THR A 425 6.04 32.71 -65.41
C THR A 425 7.14 33.74 -65.67
N THR A 426 7.70 33.62 -66.87
CA THR A 426 8.61 34.48 -67.66
C THR A 426 8.59 35.99 -67.40
N THR A 427 9.78 36.59 -67.32
CA THR A 427 10.16 37.77 -68.12
C THR A 427 11.69 37.90 -68.25
N LYS A 428 12.07 38.38 -69.44
CA LYS A 428 13.40 38.40 -70.06
C LYS A 428 14.33 39.44 -69.44
N SER A 429 15.61 39.11 -69.30
CA SER A 429 16.70 39.97 -69.79
C SER A 429 18.00 39.15 -69.93
N ILE A 430 18.57 39.25 -71.13
CA ILE A 430 19.78 38.57 -71.61
C ILE A 430 20.89 39.61 -71.58
N VAL A 431 21.97 39.41 -70.82
CA VAL A 431 23.28 40.03 -71.09
C VAL A 431 24.43 39.08 -70.67
N SER A 432 25.09 38.55 -71.71
CA SER A 432 26.52 38.26 -71.91
C SER A 432 27.35 37.29 -71.04
N LEU A 433 27.82 36.25 -71.75
CA LEU A 433 29.19 35.71 -71.89
C LEU A 433 29.86 34.84 -70.81
N PRO A 434 30.76 33.90 -71.23
CA PRO A 434 31.06 32.68 -70.51
C PRO A 434 32.51 32.57 -69.98
N LYS A 435 32.64 31.79 -68.90
CA LYS A 435 33.72 30.84 -68.57
C LYS A 435 35.18 31.34 -68.66
N LYS A 436 35.87 31.40 -67.50
CA LYS A 436 37.07 30.59 -67.19
C LYS A 436 37.60 30.80 -65.76
N HIS A 437 37.77 29.65 -65.09
CA HIS A 437 38.85 29.26 -64.18
C HIS A 437 39.23 30.09 -62.94
N ILE A 438 39.15 29.40 -61.78
CA ILE A 438 40.17 29.26 -60.72
C ILE A 438 39.68 29.55 -59.28
N HIS A 439 40.00 28.56 -58.41
CA HIS A 439 40.16 28.57 -56.95
C HIS A 439 39.00 28.30 -55.98
N THR A 440 39.15 27.13 -55.32
CA THR A 440 39.00 26.82 -53.89
C THR A 440 37.64 26.60 -53.24
N THR A 441 37.71 25.74 -52.21
CA THR A 441 36.87 25.60 -51.01
C THR A 441 35.73 24.57 -51.02
N GLY A 442 35.86 23.60 -50.10
CA GLY A 442 34.76 23.10 -49.27
C GLY A 442 33.80 22.09 -49.90
N LYS A 443 34.07 20.79 -49.73
CA LYS A 443 32.98 19.81 -49.72
C LYS A 443 32.40 19.73 -48.31
N SER A 444 31.23 20.34 -48.20
CA SER A 444 30.27 20.26 -47.13
C SER A 444 29.80 18.82 -46.90
N VAL A 445 29.65 18.53 -45.61
CA VAL A 445 29.07 17.32 -45.04
C VAL A 445 27.63 17.17 -45.52
N MET A 446 27.34 16.03 -46.15
CA MET A 446 25.97 15.56 -46.37
C MET A 446 25.28 15.38 -45.01
N SER A 447 24.14 16.05 -44.89
CA SER A 447 23.19 16.02 -43.80
C SER A 447 22.72 14.59 -43.47
N ALA A 448 23.12 14.11 -42.29
CA ALA A 448 22.48 12.99 -41.60
C ALA A 448 21.53 13.52 -40.49
N PRO A 449 20.48 12.78 -40.10
CA PRO A 449 19.39 13.32 -39.28
C PRO A 449 19.82 13.66 -37.85
N LEU A 450 19.43 14.85 -37.39
CA LEU A 450 19.49 15.31 -36.01
C LEU A 450 18.55 14.48 -35.11
N TYR A 451 19.08 13.48 -34.41
CA TYR A 451 18.88 13.25 -32.97
C TYR A 451 19.58 11.94 -32.54
N SER A 452 20.90 12.01 -32.36
CA SER A 452 21.66 10.97 -31.67
C SER A 452 22.57 11.62 -30.64
N GLY A 453 22.58 11.07 -29.43
CA GLY A 453 23.59 11.37 -28.42
C GLY A 453 23.40 12.67 -27.63
N ILE A 454 23.03 12.53 -26.37
CA ILE A 454 23.43 13.49 -25.33
C ILE A 454 24.97 13.33 -25.18
N ASN A 455 25.72 13.99 -26.05
CA ASN A 455 27.17 13.98 -25.99
C ASN A 455 27.65 15.14 -25.11
N PHE A 456 27.99 14.84 -23.86
CA PHE A 456 28.69 15.76 -22.95
C PHE A 456 30.15 16.06 -23.38
N HIS A 457 30.58 15.53 -24.53
CA HIS A 457 31.94 15.67 -25.06
C HIS A 457 32.30 17.07 -25.57
N ASN A 458 31.33 17.98 -25.74
CA ASN A 458 31.60 19.34 -26.22
C ASN A 458 31.57 20.40 -25.10
N VAL A 459 31.98 20.03 -23.89
CA VAL A 459 32.46 21.03 -22.92
C VAL A 459 33.96 21.15 -23.17
N PRO A 460 34.46 22.28 -23.72
CA PRO A 460 35.90 22.47 -23.85
C PRO A 460 36.51 22.34 -22.46
N VAL A 461 37.43 21.40 -22.30
CA VAL A 461 38.34 21.38 -21.15
C VAL A 461 39.28 22.55 -21.37
N TYR A 462 38.90 23.74 -20.90
CA TYR A 462 39.89 24.81 -20.73
C TYR A 462 40.79 24.38 -19.57
N THR A 463 41.91 23.75 -19.94
CA THR A 463 43.07 23.61 -19.06
C THR A 463 43.47 24.99 -18.56
N SER A 464 43.71 25.09 -17.26
CA SER A 464 44.04 26.29 -16.50
C SER A 464 45.44 26.86 -16.81
N TYR A 465 45.82 26.96 -18.09
CA TYR A 465 47.13 27.43 -18.53
C TYR A 465 47.09 28.58 -19.55
N MET A 466 45.99 29.33 -19.59
CA MET A 466 45.90 30.58 -20.36
C MET A 466 45.35 31.70 -19.47
N GLN A 467 46.04 31.95 -18.35
CA GLN A 467 45.82 33.14 -17.51
C GLN A 467 47.12 33.92 -17.23
N ARG A 468 48.15 33.71 -18.05
CA ARG A 468 49.31 34.61 -18.16
C ARG A 468 49.83 34.57 -19.60
N VAL A 469 49.41 35.52 -20.42
CA VAL A 469 50.27 36.48 -21.14
C VAL A 469 49.41 37.72 -21.38
#